data_AF-A0A8J7TNL0-F1
#
_entry.id   AF-A0A8J7TNL0-F1
#
_cell.length_a   1.000
_cell.length_b   1.000
_cell.length_c   1.000
_cell.angle_alpha   90.00
_cell.angle_beta   90.00
_cell.angle_gamma   90.00
#
_symmetry.space_group_name_H-M   'P 1'
#
loop_
_entity.id
_entity.type
_entity.pdbx_description
1 polymer ?
#
loop_
_entity_poly.entity_id
_entity_poly.type
_entity_poly.pdbx_seq_one_letter_code
_entity_poly.pdbx_strand_id
1 'polypeptide(L)'
;MGNGIDPSADPALVMFKLIGRYLEGEATVEEIARETGCSSRTIWRRIQAYKTNGVKGLNRAARNDRGVRRGVTPELQEVIEGLYLKTPKPTIHWVQEQLAEPCQRDGIRVPSYTVIGEICRKLDRRLRVLAHDSEAAYEQEFDRIIRRQAKRPNEMWQADHKEFDIWVFNEAGRVGKVWLTGILDDFSRVVPGYYLGIAHANSMRIALALRQAIWHKSDERWPVCGIPEILYTDRGRDFKSTHIEQVCADLKIKVVRTKRRKPRGRGKIERFFRTADQKFVKSRRNTKAEPVSLEKLQAEFHAWLLDEYHQHVHKGIKTPPMVKWNEAKCLPRMPESLEALDLMLHKVARPHKMWNEGIRFNNRIYSDMLLNRAVGQEFNIRYDPRDPTFIWVYAEEDTLLCKAACAELTGVEEDHDQIFEERASIKKGLKKQVAKKRSNADAFVGLPPLVAEKTESEAPSVGNIVKLKLRKHFHEKRN
;
A
#
# COMPACT_ATOMS: atom_id res chain seq x y z
N MET A 1 -11.39 40.24 59.23
CA MET A 1 -11.36 39.15 58.26
C MET A 1 -11.56 39.76 56.88
N GLY A 2 -10.50 39.83 56.07
CA GLY A 2 -10.54 40.48 54.76
C GLY A 2 -11.11 39.56 53.70
N ASN A 3 -12.24 39.94 53.09
CA ASN A 3 -12.78 39.24 51.93
C ASN A 3 -11.94 39.61 50.70
N GLY A 4 -10.98 38.75 50.38
CA GLY A 4 -10.21 38.79 49.13
C GLY A 4 -11.11 38.53 47.94
N ILE A 5 -11.37 39.56 47.14
CA ILE A 5 -12.00 39.41 45.83
C ILE A 5 -10.92 38.88 44.87
N ASP A 6 -11.11 37.65 44.40
CA ASP A 6 -10.27 37.00 43.38
C ASP A 6 -10.27 37.82 42.07
N PRO A 7 -9.11 38.33 41.60
CA PRO A 7 -9.01 39.12 40.36
C PRO A 7 -9.41 38.36 39.08
N SER A 8 -9.56 37.04 39.14
CA SER A 8 -9.95 36.19 38.01
C SER A 8 -11.46 35.92 37.91
N ALA A 9 -12.25 36.37 38.90
CA ALA A 9 -13.68 36.10 38.94
C ALA A 9 -14.45 36.94 37.90
N ASP A 10 -15.36 36.28 37.17
CA ASP A 10 -16.26 36.94 36.22
C ASP A 10 -16.98 38.12 36.90
N PRO A 11 -16.81 39.36 36.41
CA PRO A 11 -17.42 40.55 37.01
C PRO A 11 -18.93 40.45 37.21
N ALA A 12 -19.65 39.69 36.37
CA ALA A 12 -21.08 39.49 36.53
C ALA A 12 -21.42 38.57 37.71
N LEU A 13 -20.60 37.56 37.98
CA LEU A 13 -20.75 36.66 39.12
C LEU A 13 -20.38 37.33 40.44
N VAL A 14 -19.35 38.18 40.44
CA VAL A 14 -19.00 39.02 41.60
C VAL A 14 -20.15 39.96 41.95
N MET A 15 -20.71 40.63 40.93
CA MET A 15 -21.86 41.51 41.15
C MET A 15 -23.14 40.76 41.53
N PHE A 16 -23.33 39.53 41.04
CA PHE A 16 -24.44 38.68 41.45
C PHE A 16 -24.37 38.32 42.93
N LYS A 17 -23.19 37.90 43.43
CA LYS A 17 -23.01 37.59 44.87
C LYS A 17 -23.29 38.80 45.76
N LEU A 18 -22.87 39.99 45.32
CA LEU A 18 -23.12 41.24 46.04
C LEU A 18 -24.61 41.59 46.10
N ILE A 19 -25.33 41.46 44.97
CA ILE A 19 -26.77 41.73 44.92
C ILE A 19 -27.59 40.60 45.57
N GLY A 20 -27.09 39.37 45.58
CA GLY A 20 -27.68 38.21 46.24
C GLY A 20 -27.97 38.48 47.73
N ARG A 21 -27.02 39.09 48.43
CA ARG A 21 -27.19 39.52 49.84
C ARG A 21 -28.40 40.45 50.04
N TYR A 22 -28.72 41.30 49.06
CA TYR A 22 -29.95 42.11 49.12
C TYR A 22 -31.21 41.31 48.81
N LEU A 23 -31.15 40.37 47.86
CA LEU A 23 -32.28 39.50 47.51
C LEU A 23 -32.65 38.51 48.62
N GLU A 24 -31.66 38.09 49.41
CA GLU A 24 -31.79 37.19 50.56
C GLU A 24 -32.17 37.92 51.85
N GLY A 25 -32.22 39.27 51.83
CA GLY A 25 -32.57 40.10 52.99
C GLY A 25 -31.42 40.32 53.98
N GLU A 26 -30.20 39.93 53.65
CA GLU A 26 -29.01 39.99 54.50
C GLU A 26 -28.29 41.35 54.48
N ALA A 27 -28.59 42.20 53.50
CA ALA A 27 -27.98 43.53 53.37
C ALA A 27 -28.94 44.53 52.71
N THR A 28 -28.83 45.80 53.10
CA THR A 28 -29.52 46.93 52.45
C THR A 28 -28.78 47.40 51.19
N VAL A 29 -29.47 48.11 50.31
CA VAL A 29 -28.85 48.68 49.09
C VAL A 29 -27.76 49.69 49.44
N GLU A 30 -27.94 50.42 50.54
CA GLU A 30 -27.03 51.43 51.06
C GLU A 30 -25.73 50.81 51.57
N GLU A 31 -25.78 49.64 52.20
CA GLU A 31 -24.61 48.89 52.64
C GLU A 31 -23.79 48.38 51.45
N ILE A 32 -24.45 47.79 50.45
CA ILE A 32 -23.79 47.30 49.22
C ILE A 32 -23.18 48.46 48.44
N ALA A 33 -23.85 49.61 48.37
CA ALA A 33 -23.35 50.82 47.72
C ALA A 33 -22.06 51.32 48.40
N ARG A 34 -22.01 51.32 49.74
CA ARG A 34 -20.84 51.71 50.53
C ARG A 34 -19.67 50.76 50.36
N GLU A 35 -19.93 49.44 50.37
CA GLU A 35 -18.90 48.41 50.18
C GLU A 35 -18.27 48.42 48.78
N THR A 36 -19.06 48.77 47.74
CA THR A 36 -18.62 48.73 46.34
C THR A 36 -18.16 50.08 45.77
N GLY A 37 -18.27 51.16 46.55
CA GLY A 37 -18.00 52.53 46.08
C GLY A 37 -18.92 53.01 44.94
N CYS A 38 -20.05 52.32 44.72
CA CYS A 38 -21.02 52.65 43.69
C CYS A 38 -22.20 53.44 44.27
N SER A 39 -22.87 54.27 43.47
CA SER A 39 -24.10 54.93 43.94
C SER A 39 -25.25 53.95 44.14
N SER A 40 -26.12 54.20 45.13
CA SER A 40 -27.34 53.38 45.37
C SER A 40 -28.22 53.23 44.12
N ARG A 41 -28.27 54.28 43.27
CA ARG A 41 -28.94 54.25 41.97
C ARG A 41 -28.34 53.22 41.00
N THR A 42 -27.03 53.05 41.02
CA THR A 42 -26.32 52.07 40.19
C THR A 42 -26.60 50.64 40.67
N ILE A 43 -26.65 50.43 41.99
CA ILE A 43 -27.01 49.13 42.57
C ILE A 43 -28.48 48.80 42.26
N TRP A 44 -29.40 49.74 42.44
CA TRP A 44 -30.81 49.58 42.04
C TRP A 44 -30.97 49.24 40.55
N ARG A 45 -30.26 49.95 39.66
CA ARG A 45 -30.28 49.67 38.23
C ARG A 45 -29.81 48.23 37.92
N ARG A 46 -28.80 47.74 38.63
CA ARG A 46 -28.30 46.36 38.47
C ARG A 46 -29.25 45.32 39.06
N ILE A 47 -29.88 45.58 40.20
CA ILE A 47 -30.95 44.73 40.77
C ILE A 47 -32.09 44.59 39.77
N GLN A 48 -32.54 45.69 39.16
CA GLN A 48 -33.58 45.66 38.14
C GLN A 48 -33.14 44.90 36.89
N ALA A 49 -31.92 45.14 36.39
CA ALA A 49 -31.37 44.42 35.24
C ALA A 49 -31.29 42.89 35.49
N TYR A 50 -30.95 42.49 36.72
CA TYR A 50 -30.98 41.09 37.16
C TYR A 50 -32.41 40.53 37.25
N LYS A 51 -33.36 41.26 37.84
CA LYS A 51 -34.77 40.82 37.91
C LYS A 51 -35.38 40.60 36.52
N THR A 52 -35.01 41.42 35.54
CA THR A 52 -35.54 41.30 34.16
C THR A 52 -34.81 40.26 33.32
N ASN A 53 -33.48 40.14 33.42
CA ASN A 53 -32.66 39.36 32.48
C ASN A 53 -31.75 38.30 33.15
N GLY A 54 -31.93 38.05 34.44
CA GLY A 54 -31.08 37.17 35.25
C GLY A 54 -29.61 37.64 35.30
N VAL A 55 -28.69 36.70 35.56
CA VAL A 55 -27.24 36.99 35.64
C VAL A 55 -26.71 37.62 34.34
N LYS A 56 -27.30 37.30 33.18
CA LYS A 56 -26.92 37.90 31.89
C LYS A 56 -27.12 39.41 31.84
N GLY A 57 -28.10 39.95 32.60
CA GLY A 57 -28.35 41.39 32.72
C GLY A 57 -27.28 42.15 33.52
N LEU A 58 -26.42 41.46 34.25
CA LEU A 58 -25.31 42.06 35.02
C LEU A 58 -24.02 42.20 34.19
N ASN A 59 -23.98 41.62 32.99
CA ASN A 59 -22.89 41.85 32.04
C ASN A 59 -22.88 43.31 31.56
N ARG A 60 -21.69 43.89 31.36
CA ARG A 60 -21.58 45.19 30.69
C ARG A 60 -22.20 45.07 29.30
N ALA A 61 -23.20 45.89 29.00
CA ALA A 61 -23.77 45.99 27.67
C ALA A 61 -22.64 46.26 26.66
N ALA A 62 -22.49 45.37 25.67
CA ALA A 62 -21.61 45.64 24.55
C ALA A 62 -22.13 46.89 23.82
N ARG A 63 -21.24 47.83 23.50
CA ARG A 63 -21.64 49.03 22.77
C ARG A 63 -22.28 48.63 21.43
N ASN A 64 -23.37 49.31 21.08
CA ASN A 64 -24.25 49.00 19.94
C ASN A 64 -23.57 49.17 18.56
N ASP A 65 -22.40 49.81 18.53
CA ASP A 65 -21.56 50.11 17.37
C ASP A 65 -20.49 49.03 17.10
N ARG A 66 -20.46 47.95 17.89
CA ARG A 66 -19.47 46.87 17.73
C ARG A 66 -19.88 45.92 16.60
N GLY A 67 -19.68 46.36 15.36
CA GLY A 67 -19.83 45.51 14.18
C GLY A 67 -20.20 46.24 12.88
N VAL A 68 -20.87 47.40 12.99
CA VAL A 68 -21.30 48.19 11.83
C VAL A 68 -20.28 49.31 11.60
N ARG A 69 -19.45 49.16 10.57
CA ARG A 69 -18.45 50.17 10.21
C ARG A 69 -19.10 51.25 9.38
N ARG A 70 -19.01 52.51 9.83
CA ARG A 70 -19.43 53.66 9.03
C ARG A 70 -18.58 53.71 7.74
N GLY A 71 -19.24 53.60 6.58
CA GLY A 71 -18.62 53.90 5.27
C GLY A 71 -18.22 52.72 4.38
N VAL A 72 -18.53 51.46 4.75
CA VAL A 72 -18.43 50.32 3.81
C VAL A 72 -19.80 49.69 3.72
N THR A 73 -20.42 49.77 2.54
CA THR A 73 -21.70 49.11 2.29
C THR A 73 -21.50 47.61 2.08
N PRO A 74 -22.51 46.76 2.29
CA PRO A 74 -22.42 45.32 2.02
C PRO A 74 -21.98 45.02 0.58
N GLU A 75 -22.45 45.81 -0.39
CA GLU A 75 -22.12 45.65 -1.81
C GLU A 75 -20.64 45.94 -2.05
N LEU A 76 -20.10 47.02 -1.45
CA LEU A 76 -18.68 47.33 -1.55
C LEU A 76 -17.82 46.26 -0.86
N GLN A 77 -18.31 45.66 0.22
CA GLN A 77 -17.64 44.54 0.88
C GLN A 77 -17.55 43.33 -0.07
N GLU A 78 -18.64 42.95 -0.74
CA GLU A 78 -18.61 41.84 -1.72
C GLU A 78 -17.64 42.11 -2.87
N VAL A 79 -17.55 43.35 -3.36
CA VAL A 79 -16.58 43.73 -4.40
C VAL A 79 -15.15 43.58 -3.90
N ILE A 80 -14.84 44.03 -2.67
CA ILE A 80 -13.52 43.86 -2.05
C ILE A 80 -13.17 42.37 -1.92
N GLU A 81 -14.11 41.57 -1.43
CA GLU A 81 -13.94 40.13 -1.26
C GLU A 81 -13.71 39.42 -2.60
N GLY A 82 -14.50 39.74 -3.61
CA GLY A 82 -14.38 39.19 -4.97
C GLY A 82 -13.07 39.58 -5.66
N LEU A 83 -12.63 40.83 -5.52
CA LEU A 83 -11.33 41.28 -6.02
C LEU A 83 -10.18 40.54 -5.30
N TYR A 84 -10.29 40.35 -3.99
CA TYR A 84 -9.27 39.66 -3.22
C TYR A 84 -9.16 38.16 -3.58
N LEU A 85 -10.25 37.51 -4.00
CA LEU A 85 -10.28 36.10 -4.37
C LEU A 85 -9.75 35.80 -5.79
N LYS A 86 -9.30 36.80 -6.55
CA LYS A 86 -8.71 36.58 -7.88
C LYS A 86 -7.38 35.81 -7.81
N THR A 87 -7.02 35.18 -8.92
CA THR A 87 -5.75 34.46 -9.13
C THR A 87 -4.90 35.13 -10.19
N PRO A 88 -3.59 35.34 -9.98
CA PRO A 88 -2.79 35.01 -8.78
C PRO A 88 -3.18 35.86 -7.56
N LYS A 89 -2.80 35.42 -6.34
CA LYS A 89 -3.19 36.06 -5.08
C LYS A 89 -2.83 37.57 -5.09
N PRO A 90 -3.82 38.47 -5.06
CA PRO A 90 -3.57 39.90 -5.13
C PRO A 90 -3.05 40.45 -3.79
N THR A 91 -2.32 41.56 -3.86
CA THR A 91 -1.95 42.34 -2.68
C THR A 91 -3.12 43.23 -2.26
N ILE A 92 -3.18 43.60 -0.97
CA ILE A 92 -4.21 44.53 -0.47
C ILE A 92 -4.12 45.88 -1.19
N HIS A 93 -2.90 46.33 -1.53
CA HIS A 93 -2.68 47.55 -2.31
C HIS A 93 -3.33 47.47 -3.69
N TRP A 94 -3.14 46.34 -4.40
CA TRP A 94 -3.76 46.13 -5.70
C TRP A 94 -5.28 46.19 -5.62
N VAL A 95 -5.89 45.57 -4.59
CA VAL A 95 -7.35 45.65 -4.38
C VAL A 95 -7.79 47.11 -4.16
N GLN A 96 -7.02 47.90 -3.39
CA GLN A 96 -7.31 49.31 -3.17
C GLN A 96 -7.23 50.14 -4.46
N GLU A 97 -6.22 49.89 -5.29
CA GLU A 97 -6.00 50.55 -6.58
C GLU A 97 -7.17 50.28 -7.54
N GLN A 98 -7.63 49.03 -7.62
CA GLN A 98 -8.77 48.63 -8.45
C GLN A 98 -10.10 49.24 -7.99
N LEU A 99 -10.20 49.67 -6.73
CA LEU A 99 -11.39 50.31 -6.18
C LEU A 99 -11.40 51.83 -6.40
N ALA A 100 -10.27 52.45 -6.72
CA ALA A 100 -10.13 53.91 -6.78
C ALA A 100 -11.05 54.55 -7.82
N GLU A 101 -10.97 54.10 -9.07
CA GLU A 101 -11.76 54.64 -10.19
C GLU A 101 -13.26 54.35 -10.05
N PRO A 102 -13.72 53.11 -9.75
CA PRO A 102 -15.16 52.84 -9.58
C PRO A 102 -15.77 53.60 -8.41
N CYS A 103 -15.08 53.69 -7.27
CA CYS A 103 -15.58 54.42 -6.11
C CYS A 103 -15.66 55.92 -6.40
N GLN A 104 -14.69 56.49 -7.14
CA GLN A 104 -14.72 57.89 -7.53
C GLN A 104 -15.87 58.20 -8.49
N ARG A 105 -16.10 57.33 -9.48
CA ARG A 105 -17.23 57.44 -10.42
C ARG A 105 -18.58 57.43 -9.69
N ASP A 106 -18.71 56.57 -8.69
CA ASP A 106 -19.98 56.34 -8.00
C ASP A 106 -20.14 57.21 -6.73
N GLY A 107 -19.21 58.14 -6.47
CA GLY A 107 -19.23 59.04 -5.32
C GLY A 107 -19.03 58.34 -3.96
N ILE A 108 -18.49 57.13 -3.97
CA ILE A 108 -18.25 56.30 -2.79
C ILE A 108 -16.84 56.58 -2.25
N ARG A 109 -16.69 56.68 -0.93
CA ARG A 109 -15.37 56.83 -0.31
C ARG A 109 -14.59 55.52 -0.42
N VAL A 110 -13.40 55.58 -1.03
CA VAL A 110 -12.49 54.43 -1.12
C VAL A 110 -12.09 53.96 0.29
N PRO A 111 -12.28 52.67 0.62
CA PRO A 111 -11.84 52.11 1.90
C PRO A 111 -10.32 52.16 2.07
N SER A 112 -9.86 52.39 3.29
CA SER A 112 -8.42 52.42 3.56
C SER A 112 -7.79 51.02 3.51
N TYR A 113 -6.47 50.96 3.29
CA TYR A 113 -5.67 49.74 3.32
C TYR A 113 -6.00 48.85 4.53
N THR A 114 -6.10 49.45 5.72
CA THR A 114 -6.41 48.75 6.96
C THR A 114 -7.80 48.11 6.92
N VAL A 115 -8.79 48.83 6.39
CA VAL A 115 -10.18 48.34 6.28
C VAL A 115 -10.26 47.18 5.30
N ILE A 116 -9.64 47.30 4.13
CA ILE A 116 -9.57 46.23 3.12
C ILE A 116 -8.88 45.00 3.72
N GLY A 117 -7.71 45.19 4.35
CA GLY A 117 -6.97 44.10 4.98
C GLY A 117 -7.73 43.38 6.10
N GLU A 118 -8.60 44.08 6.83
CA GLU A 118 -9.48 43.47 7.83
C GLU A 118 -10.64 42.68 7.22
N ILE A 119 -11.24 43.16 6.13
CA ILE A 119 -12.27 42.45 5.37
C ILE A 119 -11.68 41.15 4.81
N CYS A 120 -10.56 41.23 4.11
CA CYS A 120 -9.84 40.06 3.58
C CYS A 120 -9.44 39.05 4.67
N ARG A 121 -9.09 39.52 5.88
CA ARG A 121 -8.76 38.64 7.02
C ARG A 121 -9.97 37.94 7.61
N LYS A 122 -11.13 38.59 7.60
CA LYS A 122 -12.40 38.02 8.09
C LYS A 122 -13.04 37.04 7.11
N LEU A 123 -12.62 37.06 5.84
CA LEU A 123 -13.08 36.13 4.83
C LEU A 123 -12.89 34.67 5.28
N ASP A 124 -13.88 33.83 4.98
CA ASP A 124 -13.82 32.40 5.29
C ASP A 124 -12.52 31.82 4.74
N ARG A 125 -11.79 31.14 5.62
CA ARG A 125 -10.52 30.50 5.30
C ARG A 125 -10.69 29.46 4.18
N ARG A 126 -11.84 28.79 4.13
CA ARG A 126 -12.24 27.85 3.07
C ARG A 126 -12.19 28.50 1.68
N LEU A 127 -12.76 29.69 1.53
CA LEU A 127 -12.76 30.43 0.27
C LEU A 127 -11.34 30.85 -0.14
N ARG A 128 -10.54 31.33 0.81
CA ARG A 128 -9.15 31.76 0.54
C ARG A 128 -8.26 30.61 0.07
N VAL A 129 -8.35 29.45 0.72
CA VAL A 129 -7.56 28.26 0.34
C VAL A 129 -8.00 27.73 -1.03
N LEU A 130 -9.31 27.72 -1.29
CA LEU A 130 -9.83 27.29 -2.59
C LEU A 130 -9.38 28.23 -3.72
N ALA A 131 -9.40 29.54 -3.48
CA ALA A 131 -9.05 30.54 -4.47
C ALA A 131 -7.53 30.68 -4.70
N HIS A 132 -6.70 30.62 -3.65
CA HIS A 132 -5.27 30.96 -3.77
C HIS A 132 -4.34 29.76 -3.81
N ASP A 133 -4.72 28.62 -3.23
CA ASP A 133 -3.84 27.46 -3.14
C ASP A 133 -4.23 26.42 -4.20
N SER A 134 -5.35 25.72 -3.99
CA SER A 134 -5.99 24.80 -4.95
C SER A 134 -7.20 24.09 -4.35
N GLU A 135 -8.02 23.49 -5.21
CA GLU A 135 -9.06 22.53 -4.82
C GLU A 135 -8.49 21.34 -4.02
N ALA A 136 -7.28 20.87 -4.34
CA ALA A 136 -6.62 19.80 -3.59
C ALA A 136 -6.22 20.22 -2.16
N ALA A 137 -5.73 21.45 -1.98
CA ALA A 137 -5.40 21.99 -0.66
C ALA A 137 -6.67 22.15 0.20
N TYR A 138 -7.76 22.64 -0.40
CA TYR A 138 -9.07 22.72 0.24
C TYR A 138 -9.55 21.34 0.72
N GLU A 139 -9.54 20.35 -0.18
CA GLU A 139 -9.96 18.98 0.11
C GLU A 139 -9.10 18.31 1.19
N GLN A 140 -7.84 18.70 1.34
CA GLN A 140 -6.95 18.17 2.38
C GLN A 140 -7.27 18.77 3.74
N GLU A 141 -7.65 20.05 3.77
CA GLU A 141 -7.79 20.81 5.01
C GLU A 141 -9.21 20.81 5.58
N PHE A 142 -10.24 20.93 4.75
CA PHE A 142 -11.61 21.20 5.21
C PHE A 142 -12.59 20.04 5.06
N ASP A 143 -12.31 19.10 4.16
CA ASP A 143 -13.22 17.98 3.96
C ASP A 143 -13.14 16.96 5.11
N ARG A 144 -14.32 16.50 5.56
CA ARG A 144 -14.44 15.53 6.64
C ARG A 144 -13.81 14.19 6.21
N ILE A 145 -12.79 13.76 6.96
CA ILE A 145 -12.11 12.47 6.72
C ILE A 145 -13.02 11.34 7.21
N ILE A 146 -13.75 10.69 6.28
CA ILE A 146 -14.41 9.41 6.57
C ILE A 146 -13.32 8.33 6.63
N ARG A 147 -12.77 8.12 7.83
CA ARG A 147 -11.78 7.07 8.08
C ARG A 147 -12.51 5.74 8.15
N ARG A 148 -12.42 4.92 7.10
CA ARG A 148 -12.74 3.50 7.25
C ARG A 148 -11.76 2.87 8.23
N GLN A 149 -12.29 2.11 9.16
CA GLN A 149 -11.52 1.35 10.13
C GLN A 149 -12.10 -0.05 10.16
N ALA A 150 -11.26 -1.03 9.85
CA ALA A 150 -11.55 -2.43 10.08
C ALA A 150 -11.89 -2.64 11.56
N LYS A 151 -12.84 -3.53 11.81
CA LYS A 151 -13.33 -3.89 13.13
C LYS A 151 -12.59 -5.07 13.73
N ARG A 152 -11.93 -5.88 12.90
CA ARG A 152 -11.13 -7.05 13.31
C ARG A 152 -9.89 -7.25 12.44
N PRO A 153 -8.89 -8.02 12.91
CA PRO A 153 -7.76 -8.43 12.10
C PRO A 153 -8.21 -9.13 10.82
N ASN A 154 -7.42 -9.00 9.75
CA ASN A 154 -7.66 -9.62 8.44
C ASN A 154 -8.95 -9.16 7.73
N GLU A 155 -9.72 -8.22 8.27
CA GLU A 155 -10.84 -7.64 7.51
C GLU A 155 -10.32 -6.78 6.35
N MET A 156 -9.29 -5.97 6.59
CA MET A 156 -8.69 -5.12 5.57
C MET A 156 -7.20 -4.97 5.77
N TRP A 157 -6.45 -5.26 4.71
CA TRP A 157 -5.03 -4.94 4.61
C TRP A 157 -4.81 -3.78 3.66
N GLN A 158 -3.89 -2.88 4.00
CA GLN A 158 -3.41 -1.83 3.11
C GLN A 158 -2.05 -2.24 2.55
N ALA A 159 -1.87 -2.19 1.23
CA ALA A 159 -0.59 -2.48 0.60
C ALA A 159 -0.14 -1.29 -0.26
N ASP A 160 1.15 -0.95 -0.15
CA ASP A 160 1.77 0.14 -0.89
C ASP A 160 3.30 -0.10 -0.95
N HIS A 161 3.99 0.71 -1.75
CA HIS A 161 5.43 0.64 -1.93
C HIS A 161 6.11 1.95 -1.56
N LYS A 162 7.35 1.87 -1.11
CA LYS A 162 8.19 3.04 -0.85
C LYS A 162 9.66 2.75 -1.12
N GLU A 163 10.31 3.67 -1.84
CA GLU A 163 11.76 3.72 -1.92
C GLU A 163 12.33 4.35 -0.65
N PHE A 164 13.33 3.70 -0.04
CA PHE A 164 14.10 4.27 1.06
C PHE A 164 15.44 4.80 0.55
N ASP A 165 15.92 5.86 1.21
CA ASP A 165 17.20 6.49 0.89
C ASP A 165 18.38 5.71 1.50
N ILE A 166 18.50 4.44 1.11
CA ILE A 166 19.57 3.51 1.50
C ILE A 166 20.01 2.77 0.25
N TRP A 167 21.31 2.83 -0.03
CA TRP A 167 21.98 2.09 -1.09
C TRP A 167 22.42 0.72 -0.59
N VAL A 168 22.07 -0.31 -1.35
CA VAL A 168 22.39 -1.70 -1.03
C VAL A 168 23.00 -2.42 -2.23
N PHE A 169 23.71 -3.51 -1.98
CA PHE A 169 24.12 -4.49 -2.98
C PHE A 169 23.54 -5.88 -2.66
N ASN A 170 23.27 -6.68 -3.69
CA ASN A 170 22.88 -8.08 -3.54
C ASN A 170 24.06 -9.03 -3.85
N GLU A 171 23.86 -10.33 -3.67
CA GLU A 171 24.88 -11.36 -3.98
C GLU A 171 25.39 -11.30 -5.43
N ALA A 172 24.52 -10.89 -6.37
CA ALA A 172 24.90 -10.69 -7.79
C ALA A 172 25.69 -9.40 -8.06
N GLY A 173 26.09 -8.65 -7.02
CA GLY A 173 26.85 -7.40 -7.13
C GLY A 173 26.06 -6.19 -7.63
N ARG A 174 24.72 -6.31 -7.79
CA ARG A 174 23.87 -5.21 -8.26
C ARG A 174 23.66 -4.20 -7.15
N VAL A 175 24.06 -2.95 -7.41
CA VAL A 175 23.85 -1.82 -6.49
C VAL A 175 22.58 -1.03 -6.86
N GLY A 176 21.81 -0.64 -5.85
CA GLY A 176 20.67 0.26 -6.04
C GLY A 176 20.00 0.68 -4.73
N LYS A 177 19.00 1.55 -4.82
CA LYS A 177 18.19 1.95 -3.67
C LYS A 177 17.23 0.85 -3.27
N VAL A 178 17.00 0.71 -1.97
CA VAL A 178 16.10 -0.31 -1.45
C VAL A 178 14.64 0.15 -1.52
N TRP A 179 13.77 -0.76 -1.95
CA TRP A 179 12.33 -0.59 -2.01
C TRP A 179 11.64 -1.51 -1.01
N LEU A 180 10.76 -0.96 -0.19
CA LEU A 180 9.87 -1.69 0.70
C LEU A 180 8.48 -1.80 0.06
N THR A 181 8.00 -3.02 -0.10
CA THR A 181 6.58 -3.33 -0.29
C THR A 181 6.03 -3.70 1.07
N GLY A 182 5.15 -2.87 1.64
CA GLY A 182 4.58 -3.12 2.96
C GLY A 182 3.13 -3.54 2.86
N ILE A 183 2.73 -4.51 3.67
CA ILE A 183 1.32 -4.85 3.91
C ILE A 183 1.02 -4.52 5.37
N LEU A 184 -0.04 -3.76 5.63
CA LEU A 184 -0.43 -3.31 6.95
C LEU A 184 -1.86 -3.76 7.25
N ASP A 185 -2.08 -4.39 8.40
CA ASP A 185 -3.42 -4.66 8.89
C ASP A 185 -4.08 -3.36 9.38
N ASP A 186 -5.26 -3.05 8.86
CA ASP A 186 -5.94 -1.77 9.09
C ASP A 186 -6.41 -1.59 10.54
N PHE A 187 -6.82 -2.70 11.17
CA PHE A 187 -7.36 -2.76 12.53
C PHE A 187 -6.26 -2.59 13.57
N SER A 188 -5.26 -3.47 13.54
CA SER A 188 -4.20 -3.58 14.55
C SER A 188 -2.95 -2.78 14.24
N ARG A 189 -2.73 -2.37 12.98
CA ARG A 189 -1.49 -1.75 12.49
C ARG A 189 -0.26 -2.64 12.55
N VAL A 190 -0.42 -3.94 12.77
CA VAL A 190 0.68 -4.87 12.53
C VAL A 190 1.00 -4.87 11.04
N VAL A 191 2.21 -5.29 10.71
CA VAL A 191 2.63 -5.56 9.34
C VAL A 191 2.58 -7.07 9.18
N PRO A 192 1.58 -7.64 8.47
CA PRO A 192 1.52 -9.08 8.27
C PRO A 192 2.66 -9.60 7.39
N GLY A 193 3.10 -8.81 6.41
CA GLY A 193 4.20 -9.18 5.53
C GLY A 193 4.77 -7.99 4.79
N TYR A 194 5.99 -8.16 4.29
CA TYR A 194 6.68 -7.16 3.50
C TYR A 194 7.65 -7.82 2.51
N TYR A 195 8.14 -7.01 1.58
CA TYR A 195 9.27 -7.37 0.72
C TYR A 195 10.24 -6.21 0.66
N LEU A 196 11.53 -6.46 0.84
CA LEU A 196 12.60 -5.46 0.82
C LEU A 196 13.67 -5.83 -0.22
N GLY A 197 13.93 -5.00 -1.24
CA GLY A 197 14.90 -5.31 -2.31
C GLY A 197 15.24 -4.17 -3.28
N ILE A 198 16.13 -4.41 -4.26
CA ILE A 198 16.88 -3.38 -5.03
C ILE A 198 16.16 -2.77 -6.26
N ALA A 199 15.04 -3.34 -6.72
CA ALA A 199 14.43 -2.92 -7.99
C ALA A 199 13.15 -2.09 -7.78
N HIS A 200 12.54 -1.54 -8.85
CA HIS A 200 11.29 -0.77 -8.80
C HIS A 200 10.05 -1.67 -8.56
N ALA A 201 9.04 -1.20 -7.83
CA ALA A 201 7.81 -1.95 -7.53
C ALA A 201 7.30 -2.74 -8.75
N ASN A 202 6.92 -4.00 -8.53
CA ASN A 202 6.33 -4.88 -9.54
C ASN A 202 5.37 -5.88 -8.89
N SER A 203 4.48 -6.47 -9.70
CA SER A 203 3.47 -7.43 -9.25
C SER A 203 4.04 -8.61 -8.46
N MET A 204 5.24 -9.06 -8.80
CA MET A 204 5.87 -10.18 -8.11
C MET A 204 6.13 -9.88 -6.63
N ARG A 205 6.61 -8.68 -6.30
CA ARG A 205 6.92 -8.37 -4.89
C ARG A 205 5.70 -8.25 -4.02
N ILE A 206 4.58 -7.81 -4.61
CA ILE A 206 3.30 -7.82 -3.93
C ILE A 206 2.91 -9.27 -3.64
N ALA A 207 3.07 -10.18 -4.61
CA ALA A 207 2.81 -11.61 -4.41
C ALA A 207 3.72 -12.20 -3.31
N LEU A 208 5.01 -11.86 -3.28
CA LEU A 208 5.94 -12.31 -2.25
C LEU A 208 5.59 -11.76 -0.86
N ALA A 209 5.24 -10.48 -0.76
CA ALA A 209 4.79 -9.88 0.48
C ALA A 209 3.47 -10.50 0.95
N LEU A 210 2.54 -10.78 0.03
CA LEU A 210 1.27 -11.48 0.32
C LEU A 210 1.51 -12.91 0.78
N ARG A 211 2.43 -13.65 0.13
CA ARG A 211 2.84 -15.00 0.55
C ARG A 211 3.29 -15.00 2.00
N GLN A 212 4.24 -14.12 2.31
CA GLN A 212 4.77 -13.99 3.67
C GLN A 212 3.65 -13.59 4.61
N ALA A 213 2.78 -12.65 4.22
CA ALA A 213 1.67 -12.16 5.02
C ALA A 213 0.64 -13.24 5.36
N ILE A 214 0.27 -14.07 4.39
CA ILE A 214 -0.79 -15.08 4.52
C ILE A 214 -0.32 -16.28 5.32
N TRP A 215 0.89 -16.78 5.05
CA TRP A 215 1.38 -17.99 5.69
C TRP A 215 1.94 -17.71 7.10
N HIS A 216 1.99 -18.76 7.93
CA HIS A 216 2.66 -18.67 9.23
C HIS A 216 4.17 -18.50 9.03
N LYS A 217 4.80 -17.72 9.92
CA LYS A 217 6.26 -17.50 9.90
C LYS A 217 6.90 -18.47 10.88
N SER A 218 8.16 -18.80 10.64
CA SER A 218 8.98 -19.59 11.56
C SER A 218 9.35 -18.82 12.83
N ASP A 219 9.42 -17.48 12.77
CA ASP A 219 9.67 -16.65 13.94
C ASP A 219 8.39 -16.51 14.78
N GLU A 220 8.38 -17.14 15.97
CA GLU A 220 7.25 -17.14 16.90
C GLU A 220 6.87 -15.74 17.40
N ARG A 221 7.79 -14.77 17.36
CA ARG A 221 7.50 -13.37 17.68
C ARG A 221 6.58 -12.72 16.65
N TRP A 222 6.41 -13.34 15.48
CA TRP A 222 5.57 -12.86 14.39
C TRP A 222 4.42 -13.83 14.05
N PRO A 223 3.46 -14.06 14.97
CA PRO A 223 2.33 -14.97 14.78
C PRO A 223 1.23 -14.43 13.85
N VAL A 224 1.49 -13.33 13.15
CA VAL A 224 0.51 -12.66 12.29
C VAL A 224 0.36 -13.46 11.00
N CYS A 225 -0.82 -13.96 10.68
CA CYS A 225 -1.09 -14.67 9.43
C CYS A 225 -2.57 -14.61 9.04
N GLY A 226 -2.90 -15.14 7.87
CA GLY A 226 -4.26 -15.28 7.37
C GLY A 226 -4.52 -14.60 6.03
N ILE A 227 -5.62 -14.98 5.39
CA ILE A 227 -6.07 -14.38 4.15
C ILE A 227 -7.04 -13.24 4.46
N PRO A 228 -6.78 -12.00 4.00
CA PRO A 228 -7.66 -10.89 4.28
C PRO A 228 -8.97 -10.99 3.48
N GLU A 229 -9.99 -10.25 3.92
CA GLU A 229 -11.22 -10.06 3.12
C GLU A 229 -11.05 -8.96 2.08
N ILE A 230 -10.38 -7.87 2.45
CA ILE A 230 -10.16 -6.72 1.57
C ILE A 230 -8.68 -6.42 1.48
N LEU A 231 -8.16 -6.36 0.25
CA LEU A 231 -6.85 -5.78 -0.03
C LEU A 231 -7.05 -4.37 -0.61
N TYR A 232 -6.66 -3.37 0.17
CA TYR A 232 -6.75 -1.97 -0.19
C TYR A 232 -5.43 -1.48 -0.78
N THR A 233 -5.43 -1.17 -2.07
CA THR A 233 -4.22 -0.78 -2.80
C THR A 233 -4.40 0.56 -3.50
N ASP A 234 -3.30 1.14 -3.98
CA ASP A 234 -3.36 2.26 -4.90
C ASP A 234 -3.69 1.78 -6.34
N ARG A 235 -3.78 2.73 -7.27
CA ARG A 235 -3.96 2.46 -8.71
C ARG A 235 -2.63 2.30 -9.46
N GLY A 236 -1.52 2.07 -8.76
CA GLY A 236 -0.22 1.80 -9.35
C GLY A 236 -0.33 0.66 -10.37
N ARG A 237 0.45 0.77 -11.45
CA ARG A 237 0.42 -0.24 -12.54
C ARG A 237 0.72 -1.64 -12.02
N ASP A 238 1.51 -1.74 -10.94
CA ASP A 238 1.91 -3.01 -10.33
C ASP A 238 0.74 -3.72 -9.64
N PHE A 239 -0.12 -2.98 -8.94
CA PHE A 239 -1.36 -3.51 -8.35
C PHE A 239 -2.50 -3.71 -9.35
N LYS A 240 -2.33 -3.25 -10.59
CA LYS A 240 -3.24 -3.52 -11.72
C LYS A 240 -2.84 -4.74 -12.55
N SER A 241 -1.73 -5.41 -12.21
CA SER A 241 -1.35 -6.59 -12.98
C SER A 241 -2.45 -7.65 -12.90
N THR A 242 -2.77 -8.26 -14.04
CA THR A 242 -3.70 -9.40 -14.13
C THR A 242 -3.32 -10.50 -13.15
N HIS A 243 -2.02 -10.71 -12.93
CA HIS A 243 -1.49 -11.66 -11.95
C HIS A 243 -2.02 -11.43 -10.54
N ILE A 244 -1.92 -10.21 -10.01
CA ILE A 244 -2.39 -9.89 -8.65
C ILE A 244 -3.91 -9.95 -8.55
N GLU A 245 -4.64 -9.59 -9.61
CA GLU A 245 -6.10 -9.74 -9.62
C GLU A 245 -6.50 -11.21 -9.56
N GLN A 246 -5.84 -12.08 -10.33
CA GLN A 246 -6.08 -13.52 -10.31
C GLN A 246 -5.77 -14.13 -8.94
N VAL A 247 -4.58 -13.86 -8.39
CA VAL A 247 -4.18 -14.27 -7.04
C VAL A 247 -5.24 -13.89 -6.00
N CYS A 248 -5.71 -12.64 -6.06
CA CYS A 248 -6.73 -12.17 -5.13
C CYS A 248 -8.06 -12.88 -5.35
N ALA A 249 -8.46 -13.15 -6.60
CA ALA A 249 -9.68 -13.88 -6.91
C ALA A 249 -9.64 -15.33 -6.39
N ASP A 250 -8.54 -16.05 -6.63
CA ASP A 250 -8.33 -17.44 -6.18
C ASP A 250 -8.37 -17.52 -4.65
N LEU A 251 -7.73 -16.55 -3.99
CA LEU A 251 -7.75 -16.41 -2.53
C LEU A 251 -9.03 -15.77 -2.00
N LYS A 252 -10.03 -15.47 -2.84
CA LYS A 252 -11.31 -14.82 -2.47
C LYS A 252 -11.13 -13.50 -1.70
N ILE A 253 -10.11 -12.74 -2.07
CA ILE A 253 -9.78 -11.41 -1.54
C ILE A 253 -10.43 -10.35 -2.42
N LYS A 254 -11.22 -9.46 -1.82
CA LYS A 254 -11.78 -8.31 -2.53
C LYS A 254 -10.73 -7.20 -2.68
N VAL A 255 -10.29 -6.94 -3.91
CA VAL A 255 -9.39 -5.81 -4.18
C VAL A 255 -10.19 -4.51 -4.23
N VAL A 256 -9.84 -3.55 -3.36
CA VAL A 256 -10.42 -2.21 -3.35
C VAL A 256 -9.33 -1.19 -3.65
N ARG A 257 -9.59 -0.31 -4.61
CA ARG A 257 -8.62 0.69 -5.07
C ARG A 257 -9.08 2.11 -4.72
N THR A 258 -8.12 2.97 -4.39
CA THR A 258 -8.37 4.40 -4.19
C THR A 258 -9.02 5.03 -5.44
N LYS A 259 -10.01 5.92 -5.24
CA LYS A 259 -10.50 6.78 -6.33
C LYS A 259 -9.44 7.84 -6.64
N ARG A 260 -9.25 8.16 -7.93
CA ARG A 260 -8.33 9.21 -8.40
C ARG A 260 -8.66 10.53 -7.65
N ARG A 261 -7.64 11.25 -7.19
CA ARG A 261 -7.72 12.53 -6.46
C ARG A 261 -8.30 12.50 -5.03
N LYS A 262 -8.66 11.34 -4.45
CA LYS A 262 -9.10 11.28 -3.03
C LYS A 262 -8.16 10.42 -2.17
N PRO A 263 -7.09 11.00 -1.56
CA PRO A 263 -6.08 10.25 -0.80
C PRO A 263 -6.54 9.74 0.58
N ARG A 264 -7.85 9.62 0.81
CA ARG A 264 -8.43 9.57 2.17
C ARG A 264 -8.42 8.20 2.88
N GLY A 265 -7.90 7.15 2.23
CA GLY A 265 -7.85 5.79 2.79
C GLY A 265 -6.47 5.27 3.21
N ARG A 266 -5.37 5.83 2.69
CA ARG A 266 -4.00 5.27 2.82
C ARG A 266 -3.16 5.86 3.96
N GLY A 267 -3.71 6.79 4.73
CA GLY A 267 -2.95 7.49 5.76
C GLY A 267 -2.38 6.58 6.87
N LYS A 268 -2.74 5.29 6.91
CA LYS A 268 -2.23 4.30 7.86
C LYS A 268 -0.92 3.69 7.37
N ILE A 269 -0.88 3.17 6.14
CA ILE A 269 0.36 2.65 5.54
C ILE A 269 1.38 3.77 5.27
N GLU A 270 0.93 4.95 4.81
CA GLU A 270 1.81 6.11 4.64
C GLU A 270 2.43 6.54 5.98
N ARG A 271 1.68 6.40 7.09
CA ARG A 271 2.21 6.67 8.43
C ARG A 271 3.23 5.63 8.86
N PHE A 272 2.99 4.34 8.59
CA PHE A 272 3.98 3.29 8.83
C PHE A 272 5.29 3.60 8.10
N PHE A 273 5.22 3.92 6.82
CA PHE A 273 6.37 4.32 6.02
C PHE A 273 7.10 5.55 6.52
N ARG A 274 6.39 6.52 7.09
CA ARG A 274 7.02 7.67 7.76
C ARG A 274 7.71 7.27 9.05
N THR A 275 7.13 6.34 9.82
CA THR A 275 7.76 5.79 11.03
C THR A 275 9.04 5.01 10.68
N ALA A 276 8.99 4.18 9.64
CA ALA A 276 10.18 3.47 9.14
C ALA A 276 11.27 4.46 8.69
N ASP A 277 10.92 5.52 7.97
CA ASP A 277 11.89 6.57 7.60
C ASP A 277 12.58 7.19 8.83
N GLN A 278 11.77 7.53 9.85
CA GLN A 278 12.25 8.28 11.01
C GLN A 278 13.08 7.42 11.96
N LYS A 279 12.66 6.16 12.19
CA LYS A 279 13.24 5.29 13.22
C LYS A 279 14.23 4.27 12.67
N PHE A 280 14.06 3.82 11.43
CA PHE A 280 14.93 2.81 10.81
C PHE A 280 15.89 3.41 9.79
N VAL A 281 15.36 4.16 8.82
CA VAL A 281 16.15 4.64 7.67
C VAL A 281 17.13 5.73 8.05
N LYS A 282 16.73 6.66 8.92
CA LYS A 282 17.54 7.85 9.26
C LYS A 282 18.97 7.50 9.74
N SER A 283 19.13 6.44 10.52
CA SER A 283 20.45 6.01 11.04
C SER A 283 21.26 5.15 10.06
N ARG A 284 20.69 4.78 8.91
CA ARG A 284 21.26 3.86 7.92
C ARG A 284 21.45 4.49 6.54
N ARG A 285 21.24 5.80 6.44
CA ARG A 285 21.49 6.53 5.19
C ARG A 285 22.97 6.44 4.85
N ASN A 286 23.25 6.08 3.60
CA ASN A 286 24.59 5.94 3.05
C ASN A 286 24.61 6.49 1.62
N THR A 287 25.76 6.36 0.96
CA THR A 287 25.95 6.79 -0.42
C THR A 287 26.05 5.59 -1.36
N LYS A 288 25.91 5.84 -2.66
CA LYS A 288 26.12 4.81 -3.69
C LYS A 288 27.54 4.22 -3.67
N ALA A 289 28.52 4.98 -3.18
CA ALA A 289 29.92 4.55 -3.10
C ALA A 289 30.17 3.57 -1.95
N GLU A 290 29.34 3.63 -0.90
CA GLU A 290 29.45 2.78 0.30
C GLU A 290 28.12 2.05 0.56
N PRO A 291 27.68 1.15 -0.34
CA PRO A 291 26.45 0.40 -0.18
C PRO A 291 26.60 -0.67 0.91
N VAL A 292 25.50 -1.02 1.57
CA VAL A 292 25.47 -2.13 2.54
C VAL A 292 24.87 -3.40 1.93
N SER A 293 25.17 -4.56 2.50
CA SER A 293 24.55 -5.82 2.04
C SER A 293 23.03 -5.78 2.23
N LEU A 294 22.29 -6.16 1.18
CA LEU A 294 20.84 -6.28 1.23
C LEU A 294 20.37 -7.26 2.31
N GLU A 295 21.03 -8.40 2.46
CA GLU A 295 20.69 -9.43 3.45
C GLU A 295 20.85 -8.90 4.87
N LYS A 296 21.96 -8.21 5.13
CA LYS A 296 22.19 -7.55 6.41
C LYS A 296 21.07 -6.54 6.70
N LEU A 297 20.71 -5.71 5.72
CA LEU A 297 19.62 -4.74 5.89
C LEU A 297 18.27 -5.42 6.10
N GLN A 298 17.99 -6.54 5.43
CA GLN A 298 16.77 -7.34 5.60
C GLN A 298 16.67 -7.90 7.03
N ALA A 299 17.76 -8.45 7.57
CA ALA A 299 17.81 -8.95 8.95
C ALA A 299 17.62 -7.82 9.96
N GLU A 300 18.29 -6.67 9.77
CA GLU A 300 18.11 -5.50 10.63
C GLU A 300 16.69 -4.95 10.59
N PHE A 301 16.09 -4.87 9.39
CA PHE A 301 14.71 -4.41 9.23
C PHE A 301 13.72 -5.37 9.90
N HIS A 302 13.97 -6.68 9.79
CA HIS A 302 13.16 -7.70 10.44
C HIS A 302 13.17 -7.55 11.96
N ALA A 303 14.36 -7.45 12.57
CA ALA A 303 14.50 -7.22 14.01
C ALA A 303 13.83 -5.92 14.45
N TRP A 304 14.09 -4.80 13.75
CA TRP A 304 13.42 -3.52 14.03
C TRP A 304 11.89 -3.62 13.97
N LEU A 305 11.35 -4.35 12.99
CA LEU A 305 9.92 -4.49 12.82
C LEU A 305 9.28 -5.21 14.03
N LEU A 306 9.88 -6.33 14.46
CA LEU A 306 9.35 -7.18 15.52
C LEU A 306 9.60 -6.61 16.92
N ASP A 307 10.81 -6.14 17.17
CA ASP A 307 11.26 -5.76 18.51
C ASP A 307 10.89 -4.30 18.84
N GLU A 308 10.81 -3.41 17.83
CA GLU A 308 10.46 -2.01 18.05
C GLU A 308 9.07 -1.64 17.52
N TYR A 309 8.82 -1.79 16.22
CA TYR A 309 7.60 -1.24 15.62
C TYR A 309 6.33 -1.92 16.16
N HIS A 310 6.32 -3.25 16.18
CA HIS A 310 5.22 -4.09 16.63
C HIS A 310 4.91 -3.98 18.13
N GLN A 311 5.91 -3.58 18.94
CA GLN A 311 5.79 -3.41 20.39
C GLN A 311 5.53 -1.96 20.82
N HIS A 312 5.74 -0.98 19.95
CA HIS A 312 5.58 0.42 20.31
C HIS A 312 4.12 0.87 20.33
N VAL A 313 3.74 1.68 21.32
CA VAL A 313 2.36 2.21 21.43
C VAL A 313 2.03 3.16 20.27
N HIS A 314 0.99 2.84 19.51
CA HIS A 314 0.53 3.66 18.39
C HIS A 314 -0.52 4.69 18.84
N LYS A 315 -0.27 6.00 18.62
CA LYS A 315 -1.24 7.07 18.96
C LYS A 315 -2.66 6.88 18.40
N GLY A 316 -2.78 6.18 17.25
CA GLY A 316 -4.07 5.97 16.58
C GLY A 316 -4.94 4.87 17.19
N ILE A 317 -4.33 3.83 17.77
CA ILE A 317 -5.03 2.69 18.40
C ILE A 317 -4.82 2.64 19.91
N LYS A 318 -3.92 3.48 20.44
CA LYS A 318 -3.54 3.62 21.85
C LYS A 318 -2.92 2.38 22.50
N THR A 319 -2.59 1.36 21.70
CA THR A 319 -1.93 0.14 22.14
C THR A 319 -0.78 -0.21 21.18
N PRO A 320 0.12 -1.13 21.56
CA PRO A 320 1.04 -1.76 20.63
C PRO A 320 0.30 -2.57 19.56
N PRO A 321 0.77 -2.54 18.30
CA PRO A 321 0.18 -3.32 17.22
C PRO A 321 -0.01 -4.80 17.54
N MET A 322 1.00 -5.46 18.11
CA MET A 322 0.92 -6.90 18.41
C MET A 322 -0.08 -7.22 19.51
N VAL A 323 -0.14 -6.39 20.54
CA VAL A 323 -1.18 -6.51 21.57
C VAL A 323 -2.56 -6.38 20.93
N LYS A 324 -2.74 -5.40 20.04
CA LYS A 324 -4.03 -5.19 19.37
C LYS A 324 -4.44 -6.35 18.47
N TRP A 325 -3.49 -6.96 17.79
CA TRP A 325 -3.71 -8.15 16.98
C TRP A 325 -4.18 -9.33 17.85
N ASN A 326 -3.49 -9.59 18.95
CA ASN A 326 -3.78 -10.71 19.85
C ASN A 326 -5.11 -10.54 20.62
N GLU A 327 -5.56 -9.30 20.87
CA GLU A 327 -6.85 -9.02 21.54
C GLU A 327 -8.06 -9.61 20.80
N ALA A 328 -8.01 -9.70 19.48
CA ALA A 328 -9.19 -10.04 18.68
C ALA A 328 -9.60 -11.51 18.76
N LYS A 329 -8.71 -12.39 19.25
CA LYS A 329 -8.93 -13.85 19.40
C LYS A 329 -9.65 -14.49 18.20
N CYS A 330 -9.33 -14.07 16.99
CA CYS A 330 -9.96 -14.56 15.77
C CYS A 330 -9.09 -15.63 15.10
N LEU A 331 -9.70 -16.73 14.67
CA LEU A 331 -9.02 -17.72 13.84
C LEU A 331 -8.90 -17.17 12.41
N PRO A 332 -7.68 -17.06 11.86
CA PRO A 332 -7.50 -16.59 10.51
C PRO A 332 -7.98 -17.62 9.48
N ARG A 333 -8.49 -17.15 8.35
CA ARG A 333 -8.68 -17.99 7.16
C ARG A 333 -7.30 -18.32 6.59
N MET A 334 -7.01 -19.58 6.34
CA MET A 334 -5.73 -20.03 5.79
C MET A 334 -5.93 -20.73 4.44
N PRO A 335 -4.91 -20.77 3.57
CA PRO A 335 -4.93 -21.66 2.42
C PRO A 335 -4.75 -23.11 2.88
N GLU A 336 -5.14 -24.07 2.03
CA GLU A 336 -5.14 -25.50 2.36
C GLU A 336 -3.73 -26.04 2.61
N SER A 337 -2.73 -25.55 1.86
CA SER A 337 -1.33 -25.89 2.02
C SER A 337 -0.43 -24.74 1.55
N LEU A 338 0.85 -24.81 1.93
CA LEU A 338 1.86 -23.87 1.42
C LEU A 338 2.03 -24.00 -0.09
N GLU A 339 1.99 -25.23 -0.61
CA GLU A 339 2.09 -25.53 -2.03
C GLU A 339 0.93 -24.93 -2.82
N ALA A 340 -0.30 -25.03 -2.29
CA ALA A 340 -1.46 -24.40 -2.91
C ALA A 340 -1.33 -22.88 -2.97
N LEU A 341 -0.83 -22.26 -1.87
CA LEU A 341 -0.55 -20.82 -1.85
C LEU A 341 0.53 -20.43 -2.86
N ASP A 342 1.62 -21.21 -2.93
CA ASP A 342 2.73 -20.95 -3.85
C ASP A 342 2.29 -21.06 -5.30
N LEU A 343 1.52 -22.10 -5.64
CA LEU A 343 0.91 -22.28 -6.96
C LEU A 343 0.00 -21.13 -7.38
N MET A 344 -0.80 -20.59 -6.46
CA MET A 344 -1.64 -19.41 -6.73
C MET A 344 -0.79 -18.16 -6.99
N LEU A 345 0.37 -18.05 -6.35
CA LEU A 345 1.25 -16.88 -6.43
C LEU A 345 2.26 -16.94 -7.58
N HIS A 346 2.48 -18.12 -8.18
CA HIS A 346 3.35 -18.31 -9.32
C HIS A 346 2.92 -17.50 -10.53
N LYS A 347 3.87 -16.87 -11.21
CA LYS A 347 3.57 -16.09 -12.41
C LYS A 347 3.22 -16.99 -13.57
N VAL A 348 2.14 -16.66 -14.25
CA VAL A 348 1.78 -17.26 -15.54
C VAL A 348 2.69 -16.68 -16.62
N ALA A 349 3.58 -17.50 -17.17
CA ALA A 349 4.32 -17.19 -18.37
C ALA A 349 3.41 -17.37 -19.59
N ARG A 350 3.81 -16.79 -20.74
CA ARG A 350 3.15 -17.10 -22.02
C ARG A 350 3.27 -18.60 -22.31
N PRO A 351 2.41 -19.18 -23.17
CA PRO A 351 2.59 -20.55 -23.61
C PRO A 351 4.02 -20.77 -24.15
N HIS A 352 4.66 -21.86 -23.73
CA HIS A 352 5.97 -22.26 -24.23
C HIS A 352 5.87 -23.62 -24.90
N LYS A 353 6.58 -23.74 -26.03
CA LYS A 353 6.65 -24.98 -26.79
C LYS A 353 7.56 -26.00 -26.11
N MET A 354 7.10 -27.25 -26.07
CA MET A 354 7.90 -28.40 -25.67
C MET A 354 8.83 -28.83 -26.81
N TRP A 355 10.15 -28.81 -26.57
CA TRP A 355 11.17 -29.27 -27.52
C TRP A 355 11.61 -30.71 -27.17
N ASN A 356 12.47 -31.29 -28.00
CA ASN A 356 13.04 -32.63 -27.76
C ASN A 356 13.82 -32.74 -26.44
N GLU A 357 14.40 -31.62 -26.00
CA GLU A 357 15.22 -31.50 -24.79
C GLU A 357 14.38 -31.09 -23.56
N GLY A 358 13.15 -30.60 -23.75
CA GLY A 358 12.35 -29.99 -22.69
C GLY A 358 11.74 -28.64 -23.06
N ILE A 359 11.13 -27.98 -22.08
CA ILE A 359 10.61 -26.62 -22.17
C ILE A 359 11.76 -25.65 -21.89
N ARG A 360 12.02 -24.72 -22.82
CA ARG A 360 13.03 -23.67 -22.65
C ARG A 360 12.40 -22.44 -22.00
N PHE A 361 12.90 -22.04 -20.84
CA PHE A 361 12.40 -20.87 -20.12
C PHE A 361 13.53 -20.18 -19.32
N ASN A 362 13.64 -18.84 -19.40
CA ASN A 362 14.69 -18.07 -18.72
C ASN A 362 16.11 -18.63 -18.89
N ASN A 363 16.48 -18.96 -20.14
CA ASN A 363 17.77 -19.56 -20.53
C ASN A 363 18.10 -20.90 -19.83
N ARG A 364 17.08 -21.62 -19.37
CA ARG A 364 17.19 -22.96 -18.79
C ARG A 364 16.26 -23.94 -19.49
N ILE A 365 16.58 -25.22 -19.35
CA ILE A 365 15.78 -26.32 -19.86
C ILE A 365 15.12 -27.03 -18.69
N TYR A 366 13.83 -27.31 -18.82
CA TYR A 366 13.03 -28.03 -17.84
C TYR A 366 12.36 -29.22 -18.49
N SER A 367 12.39 -30.35 -17.80
CA SER A 367 11.92 -31.63 -18.32
C SER A 367 11.25 -32.46 -17.23
N ASP A 368 10.38 -33.35 -17.67
CA ASP A 368 9.65 -34.33 -16.86
C ASP A 368 9.23 -35.47 -17.79
N MET A 369 9.21 -36.70 -17.28
CA MET A 369 8.82 -37.88 -18.07
C MET A 369 7.43 -37.73 -18.70
N LEU A 370 6.48 -37.10 -18.01
CA LEU A 370 5.13 -36.88 -18.53
C LEU A 370 5.10 -36.00 -19.78
N LEU A 371 6.13 -35.18 -20.01
CA LEU A 371 6.23 -34.29 -21.18
C LEU A 371 6.79 -35.00 -22.42
N ASN A 372 7.38 -36.20 -22.28
CA ASN A 372 8.01 -36.93 -23.39
C ASN A 372 7.05 -37.20 -24.56
N ARG A 373 5.75 -37.30 -24.28
CA ARG A 373 4.70 -37.59 -25.27
C ARG A 373 4.15 -36.34 -25.96
N ALA A 374 4.51 -35.16 -25.47
CA ALA A 374 3.93 -33.89 -25.87
C ALA A 374 4.90 -32.97 -26.61
N VAL A 375 5.96 -33.54 -27.21
CA VAL A 375 6.90 -32.80 -28.03
C VAL A 375 6.17 -32.05 -29.16
N GLY A 376 6.43 -30.74 -29.26
CA GLY A 376 5.81 -29.85 -30.23
C GLY A 376 4.54 -29.16 -29.76
N GLN A 377 3.94 -29.59 -28.65
CA GLN A 377 2.78 -28.93 -28.04
C GLN A 377 3.22 -27.69 -27.25
N GLU A 378 2.30 -26.75 -27.04
CA GLU A 378 2.50 -25.57 -26.22
C GLU A 378 1.82 -25.73 -24.87
N PHE A 379 2.50 -25.32 -23.81
CA PHE A 379 2.01 -25.43 -22.44
C PHE A 379 2.04 -24.09 -21.73
N ASN A 380 1.03 -23.83 -20.91
CA ASN A 380 1.09 -22.75 -19.94
C ASN A 380 2.02 -23.16 -18.81
N ILE A 381 2.88 -22.25 -18.39
CA ILE A 381 3.83 -22.50 -17.29
C ILE A 381 3.70 -21.47 -16.21
N ARG A 382 3.69 -21.96 -14.96
CA ARG A 382 3.75 -21.16 -13.76
C ARG A 382 5.08 -21.40 -13.05
N TYR A 383 5.69 -20.33 -12.54
CA TYR A 383 7.00 -20.42 -11.88
C TYR A 383 7.10 -19.46 -10.68
N ASP A 384 7.92 -19.85 -9.70
CA ASP A 384 8.40 -18.96 -8.64
C ASP A 384 9.67 -18.25 -9.13
N PRO A 385 9.70 -16.92 -9.24
CA PRO A 385 10.94 -16.23 -9.64
C PRO A 385 12.02 -16.20 -8.56
N ARG A 386 11.73 -16.60 -7.32
CA ARG A 386 12.75 -16.78 -6.27
C ARG A 386 13.50 -18.09 -6.45
N ASP A 387 12.82 -19.09 -6.99
CA ASP A 387 13.33 -20.44 -7.13
C ASP A 387 13.23 -20.92 -8.59
N PRO A 388 14.32 -20.80 -9.37
CA PRO A 388 14.34 -21.26 -10.75
C PRO A 388 14.48 -22.78 -10.88
N THR A 389 14.45 -23.56 -9.79
CA THR A 389 14.68 -25.01 -9.83
C THR A 389 13.55 -25.75 -10.54
N PHE A 390 12.31 -25.29 -10.39
CA PHE A 390 11.14 -25.97 -10.92
C PHE A 390 10.18 -25.04 -11.65
N ILE A 391 9.46 -25.61 -12.61
CA ILE A 391 8.29 -24.98 -13.22
C ILE A 391 7.09 -25.92 -13.14
N TRP A 392 5.89 -25.35 -13.05
CA TRP A 392 4.64 -26.08 -13.06
C TRP A 392 3.99 -25.96 -14.43
N VAL A 393 3.80 -27.09 -15.10
CA VAL A 393 3.31 -27.17 -16.47
C VAL A 393 1.82 -27.50 -16.44
N TYR A 394 1.02 -26.70 -17.13
CA TYR A 394 -0.44 -26.82 -17.19
C TYR A 394 -0.88 -27.18 -18.61
N ALA A 395 -1.80 -28.15 -18.68
CA ALA A 395 -2.47 -28.55 -19.91
C ALA A 395 -3.60 -27.55 -20.26
N GLU A 396 -4.38 -27.88 -21.31
CA GLU A 396 -5.60 -27.14 -21.62
C GLU A 396 -6.56 -27.14 -20.41
N GLU A 397 -7.33 -26.06 -20.24
CA GLU A 397 -8.23 -25.82 -19.09
C GLU A 397 -7.57 -25.61 -17.72
N ASP A 398 -6.31 -25.15 -17.66
CA ASP A 398 -5.61 -24.80 -16.40
C ASP A 398 -5.44 -26.00 -15.44
N THR A 399 -5.42 -27.22 -15.97
CA THR A 399 -5.14 -28.45 -15.20
C THR A 399 -3.63 -28.66 -15.07
N LEU A 400 -3.14 -28.82 -13.84
CA LEU A 400 -1.71 -29.09 -13.58
C LEU A 400 -1.32 -30.47 -14.13
N LEU A 401 -0.38 -30.50 -15.07
CA LEU A 401 0.12 -31.72 -15.69
C LEU A 401 1.30 -32.31 -14.90
N CYS A 402 2.34 -31.51 -14.66
CA CYS A 402 3.53 -31.95 -13.93
C CYS A 402 4.33 -30.78 -13.32
N LYS A 403 5.29 -31.12 -12.46
CA LYS A 403 6.29 -30.20 -11.90
C LYS A 403 7.64 -30.53 -12.53
N ALA A 404 7.98 -29.84 -13.61
CA ALA A 404 9.20 -30.07 -14.36
C ALA A 404 10.42 -29.46 -13.66
N ALA A 405 11.53 -30.21 -13.64
CA ALA A 405 12.76 -29.84 -12.97
C ALA A 405 13.79 -29.28 -13.94
N CYS A 406 14.64 -28.38 -13.47
CA CYS A 406 15.83 -27.97 -14.20
C CYS A 406 17.00 -28.89 -13.86
N ALA A 407 17.50 -29.64 -14.85
CA ALA A 407 18.61 -30.59 -14.67
C ALA A 407 19.87 -29.91 -14.12
N GLU A 408 20.20 -28.70 -14.60
CA GLU A 408 21.38 -27.93 -14.16
C GLU A 408 21.36 -27.57 -12.66
N LEU A 409 20.17 -27.36 -12.09
CA LEU A 409 20.01 -26.88 -10.71
C LEU A 409 19.75 -28.01 -9.71
N THR A 410 19.10 -29.08 -10.15
CA THR A 410 18.81 -30.24 -9.30
C THR A 410 20.00 -31.18 -9.18
N GLY A 411 20.94 -31.14 -10.14
CA GLY A 411 22.08 -32.05 -10.18
C GLY A 411 21.69 -33.51 -10.39
N VAL A 412 20.41 -33.77 -10.70
CA VAL A 412 19.89 -35.08 -11.05
C VAL A 412 20.01 -35.22 -12.56
N GLU A 413 20.96 -36.04 -13.01
CA GLU A 413 20.96 -36.50 -14.40
C GLU A 413 19.71 -37.34 -14.61
N GLU A 414 18.92 -36.99 -15.64
CA GLU A 414 17.76 -37.79 -16.00
C GLU A 414 18.22 -39.19 -16.41
N ASP A 415 17.51 -40.23 -15.95
CA ASP A 415 17.77 -41.60 -16.36
C ASP A 415 17.49 -41.75 -17.85
N HIS A 416 18.55 -41.59 -18.66
CA HIS A 416 18.48 -41.63 -20.10
C HIS A 416 17.92 -42.95 -20.61
N ASP A 417 18.18 -44.07 -19.93
CA ASP A 417 17.72 -45.40 -20.34
C ASP A 417 16.18 -45.48 -20.25
N GLN A 418 15.58 -44.98 -19.17
CA GLN A 418 14.12 -44.91 -19.05
C GLN A 418 13.46 -44.02 -20.11
N ILE A 419 14.07 -42.88 -20.43
CA ILE A 419 13.57 -41.97 -21.47
C ILE A 419 13.64 -42.64 -22.85
N PHE A 420 14.73 -43.36 -23.15
CA PHE A 420 14.88 -44.08 -24.42
C PHE A 420 13.87 -45.23 -24.54
N GLU A 421 13.65 -46.01 -23.47
CA GLU A 421 12.66 -47.08 -23.44
C GLU A 421 11.24 -46.55 -23.67
N GLU A 422 10.87 -45.46 -22.99
CA GLU A 422 9.55 -44.85 -23.17
C GLU A 422 9.35 -44.34 -24.60
N ARG A 423 10.35 -43.65 -25.17
CA ARG A 423 10.32 -43.19 -26.57
C ARG A 423 10.23 -44.34 -27.56
N ALA A 424 10.93 -45.45 -27.32
CA ALA A 424 10.86 -46.65 -28.14
C ALA A 424 9.45 -47.28 -28.10
N SER A 425 8.84 -47.34 -26.91
CA SER A 425 7.47 -47.81 -26.70
C SER A 425 6.45 -46.96 -27.46
N ILE A 426 6.55 -45.63 -27.35
CA ILE A 426 5.69 -44.68 -28.08
C ILE A 426 5.83 -44.86 -29.60
N LYS A 427 7.07 -44.96 -30.10
CA LYS A 427 7.35 -45.17 -31.54
C LYS A 427 6.74 -46.48 -32.04
N LYS A 428 6.81 -47.55 -31.25
CA LYS A 428 6.19 -48.85 -31.57
C LYS A 428 4.65 -48.74 -31.65
N GLY A 429 4.04 -48.01 -30.72
CA GLY A 429 2.59 -47.74 -30.72
C GLY A 429 2.14 -46.93 -31.95
N LEU A 430 2.86 -45.87 -32.29
CA LEU A 430 2.57 -45.03 -33.46
C LEU A 430 2.73 -45.81 -34.78
N LYS A 431 3.78 -46.63 -34.92
CA LYS A 431 3.96 -47.50 -36.10
C LYS A 431 2.75 -48.42 -36.32
N LYS A 432 2.20 -49.01 -35.25
CA LYS A 432 0.98 -49.84 -35.32
C LYS A 432 -0.24 -49.04 -35.78
N GLN A 433 -0.43 -47.82 -35.26
CA GLN A 433 -1.55 -46.97 -35.68
C GLN A 433 -1.42 -46.54 -37.15
N VAL A 434 -0.21 -46.18 -37.60
CA VAL A 434 0.06 -45.82 -39.00
C VAL A 434 -0.23 -47.01 -39.92
N ALA A 435 0.25 -48.20 -39.58
CA ALA A 435 -0.02 -49.41 -40.35
C ALA A 435 -1.53 -49.70 -40.46
N LYS A 436 -2.28 -49.57 -39.35
CA LYS A 436 -3.74 -49.73 -39.33
C LYS A 436 -4.46 -48.68 -40.19
N LYS A 437 -4.09 -47.40 -40.06
CA LYS A 437 -4.70 -46.32 -40.86
C LYS A 437 -4.40 -46.46 -42.35
N ARG A 438 -3.17 -46.85 -42.72
CA ARG A 438 -2.78 -47.15 -44.10
C ARG A 438 -3.58 -48.32 -44.65
N SER A 439 -3.62 -49.44 -43.93
CA SER A 439 -4.42 -50.61 -44.33
C SER A 439 -5.91 -50.28 -44.54
N ASN A 440 -6.50 -49.44 -43.69
CA ASN A 440 -7.88 -48.98 -43.86
C ASN A 440 -8.05 -48.09 -45.11
N ALA A 441 -7.09 -47.21 -45.38
CA ALA A 441 -7.13 -46.33 -46.55
C ALA A 441 -6.90 -47.12 -47.86
N ASP A 442 -5.92 -48.02 -47.87
CA ASP A 442 -5.61 -48.89 -49.00
C ASP A 442 -6.80 -49.79 -49.34
N ALA A 443 -7.48 -50.36 -48.32
CA ALA A 443 -8.71 -51.12 -48.49
C ALA A 443 -9.88 -50.28 -49.07
N PHE A 444 -9.99 -49.00 -48.70
CA PHE A 444 -11.03 -48.10 -49.21
C PHE A 444 -10.77 -47.67 -50.67
N VAL A 445 -9.51 -47.46 -51.05
CA VAL A 445 -9.11 -47.02 -52.39
C VAL A 445 -8.89 -48.21 -53.36
N GLY A 446 -8.98 -49.45 -52.87
CA GLY A 446 -8.84 -50.67 -53.69
C GLY A 446 -7.39 -50.99 -54.04
N LEU A 447 -6.42 -50.47 -53.28
CA LEU A 447 -5.00 -50.79 -53.44
C LEU A 447 -4.69 -52.12 -52.72
N PRO A 448 -3.84 -52.99 -53.30
CA PRO A 448 -3.43 -54.22 -52.62
C PRO A 448 -2.69 -53.88 -51.31
N PRO A 449 -2.90 -54.66 -50.23
CA PRO A 449 -2.26 -54.39 -48.95
C PRO A 449 -0.75 -54.40 -49.11
N LEU A 450 -0.08 -53.37 -48.56
CA LEU A 450 1.38 -53.28 -48.51
C LEU A 450 1.95 -54.57 -47.90
N VAL A 451 2.63 -55.37 -48.74
CA VAL A 451 3.46 -56.48 -48.27
C VAL A 451 4.51 -55.88 -47.35
N ALA A 452 4.54 -56.33 -46.11
CA ALA A 452 5.60 -55.97 -45.18
C ALA A 452 6.91 -56.48 -45.76
N GLU A 453 7.75 -55.58 -46.31
CA GLU A 453 9.16 -55.89 -46.53
C GLU A 453 9.75 -56.30 -45.19
N LYS A 454 9.99 -57.61 -45.04
CA LYS A 454 10.97 -58.11 -44.11
C LYS A 454 12.30 -57.53 -44.56
N THR A 455 12.79 -56.51 -43.86
CA THR A 455 14.22 -56.26 -43.81
C THR A 455 14.85 -57.40 -43.03
N GLU A 456 15.10 -58.52 -43.72
CA GLU A 456 16.23 -59.39 -43.41
C GLU A 456 17.49 -58.57 -43.73
N SER A 457 17.94 -57.77 -42.77
CA SER A 457 19.36 -57.40 -42.72
C SER A 457 20.08 -58.55 -42.03
N GLU A 458 20.69 -59.41 -42.84
CA GLU A 458 21.73 -60.33 -42.39
C GLU A 458 22.71 -59.56 -41.49
N ALA A 459 22.86 -60.06 -40.27
CA ALA A 459 23.95 -59.65 -39.41
C ALA A 459 25.27 -60.02 -40.11
N PRO A 460 26.22 -59.09 -40.34
CA PRO A 460 27.57 -59.52 -40.65
C PRO A 460 28.12 -60.22 -39.41
N SER A 461 28.48 -61.49 -39.58
CA SER A 461 29.23 -62.28 -38.62
C SER A 461 30.49 -61.50 -38.21
N VAL A 462 30.55 -61.04 -36.96
CA VAL A 462 31.78 -60.51 -36.37
C VAL A 462 32.70 -61.68 -36.06
N GLY A 463 33.42 -62.12 -37.09
CA GLY A 463 34.65 -62.87 -36.94
C GLY A 463 35.78 -61.92 -36.54
N ASN A 464 36.42 -62.21 -35.41
CA ASN A 464 37.79 -61.86 -35.02
C ASN A 464 38.34 -60.49 -35.43
N ILE A 465 38.34 -59.54 -34.48
CA ILE A 465 39.36 -58.48 -34.42
C ILE A 465 40.04 -58.51 -33.03
N VAL A 466 41.17 -59.23 -33.04
CA VAL A 466 42.47 -58.92 -32.39
C VAL A 466 42.45 -57.93 -31.22
N LYS A 467 42.83 -58.46 -30.04
CA LYS A 467 43.41 -57.72 -28.92
C LYS A 467 44.52 -56.77 -29.40
N LEU A 468 44.32 -55.47 -29.27
CA LEU A 468 45.42 -54.50 -29.28
C LEU A 468 45.45 -53.71 -27.97
N LYS A 469 46.46 -54.08 -27.18
CA LYS A 469 46.89 -53.48 -25.91
C LYS A 469 47.16 -51.98 -26.12
N LEU A 470 46.52 -51.11 -25.32
CA LEU A 470 47.08 -49.80 -25.04
C LEU A 470 48.34 -49.97 -24.19
N ARG A 471 49.50 -49.78 -24.82
CA ARG A 471 50.77 -49.56 -24.12
C ARG A 471 50.82 -48.11 -23.63
N LYS A 472 50.99 -47.95 -22.31
CA LYS A 472 51.69 -46.80 -21.71
C LYS A 472 53.00 -46.57 -22.44
N HIS A 473 53.42 -45.33 -22.66
CA HIS A 473 54.79 -44.87 -22.40
C HIS A 473 54.87 -43.33 -22.39
N PHE A 474 55.64 -42.87 -21.41
CA PHE A 474 56.06 -41.52 -21.07
C PHE A 474 57.19 -41.01 -21.98
N HIS A 475 57.55 -39.73 -21.79
CA HIS A 475 58.82 -39.03 -22.12
C HIS A 475 59.04 -38.59 -23.57
N GLU A 476 59.69 -37.48 -23.90
CA GLU A 476 60.23 -36.30 -23.20
C GLU A 476 60.66 -35.29 -24.29
N LYS A 477 60.88 -34.04 -23.85
CA LYS A 477 61.70 -32.96 -24.42
C LYS A 477 62.69 -33.28 -25.55
N ARG A 478 62.88 -32.29 -26.43
CA ARG A 478 64.13 -31.77 -27.03
C ARG A 478 63.75 -30.47 -27.76
N ASN A 479 64.51 -29.38 -27.80
CA ASN A 479 65.79 -28.95 -27.23
C ASN A 479 65.75 -27.42 -27.19
#